data_AF-A0A5J9VY06-F1
#
_entry.id   AF-A0A5J9VY06-F1
#
_cell.length_a   1.000
_cell.length_b   1.000
_cell.length_c   1.000
_cell.angle_alpha   90.00
_cell.angle_beta   90.00
_cell.angle_gamma   90.00
#
_symmetry.space_group_name_H-M   'P 1'
#
loop_
_entity.id
_entity.type
_entity.pdbx_description
1 polymer ?
#
loop_
_entity_poly.entity_id
_entity_poly.type
_entity_poly.pdbx_seq_one_letter_code
_entity_poly.pdbx_strand_id
1 'polypeptide(L)'
;MEPAPPTPPELLEELVEEAVLRIPPDDPARLLRAALVCKRWCRLISGRRFRRRYREFHRTPPILGALLNQSDDESFYTRFVPKTSFGQPCADLRGWRALDARHGRVLFHTIPFGLAPWDNSLFVWDPHHR
;
A
#
# COMPACT_ATOMS: atom_id res chain seq x y z
N MET A 1 -44.97 -23.93 -12.37
CA MET A 1 -43.96 -23.42 -11.43
C MET A 1 -43.17 -22.40 -12.22
N GLU A 2 -43.48 -21.12 -12.04
CA GLU A 2 -42.86 -20.02 -12.80
C GLU A 2 -41.41 -19.83 -12.31
N PRO A 3 -40.41 -19.75 -13.20
CA PRO A 3 -39.03 -19.58 -12.77
C PRO A 3 -38.87 -18.21 -12.11
N ALA A 4 -38.17 -18.17 -10.97
CA ALA A 4 -37.91 -16.93 -10.26
C ALA A 4 -37.23 -15.91 -11.18
N PRO A 5 -37.60 -14.62 -11.10
CA PRO A 5 -37.05 -13.59 -11.97
C PRO A 5 -35.52 -13.52 -11.80
N PRO A 6 -34.76 -13.32 -12.88
CA PRO A 6 -33.30 -13.24 -12.82
C PRO A 6 -32.88 -12.06 -11.93
N THR A 7 -31.96 -12.32 -11.00
CA THR A 7 -31.45 -11.30 -10.09
C THR A 7 -30.85 -10.15 -10.90
N PRO A 8 -31.20 -8.89 -10.60
CA PRO A 8 -30.66 -7.75 -11.31
C PRO A 8 -29.12 -7.75 -11.27
N PRO A 9 -28.44 -7.47 -12.40
CA PRO A 9 -26.99 -7.45 -12.45
C PRO A 9 -26.35 -6.55 -11.38
N GLU A 10 -27.01 -5.44 -11.04
CA GLU A 10 -26.56 -4.45 -10.05
C GLU A 10 -26.54 -5.02 -8.63
N LEU A 11 -27.58 -5.76 -8.23
CA LEU A 11 -27.64 -6.46 -6.94
C LEU A 11 -26.48 -7.46 -6.77
N LEU A 12 -26.09 -8.13 -7.85
CA LEU A 12 -24.95 -9.04 -7.83
C LEU A 12 -23.62 -8.28 -7.66
N GLU A 13 -23.47 -7.09 -8.23
CA GLU A 13 -22.26 -6.27 -8.06
C GLU A 13 -22.11 -5.78 -6.64
N GLU A 14 -23.19 -5.32 -6.01
CA GLU A 14 -23.17 -4.89 -4.62
C GLU A 14 -22.76 -6.03 -3.68
N LEU A 15 -23.32 -7.23 -3.88
CA LEU A 15 -22.96 -8.40 -3.08
C LEU A 15 -21.49 -8.82 -3.28
N VAL A 16 -21.00 -8.76 -4.53
CA VAL A 16 -19.59 -9.02 -4.84
C VAL A 16 -18.70 -7.95 -4.19
N GLU A 17 -19.08 -6.68 -4.28
CA GLU A 17 -18.36 -5.57 -3.65
C GLU A 17 -18.25 -5.81 -2.15
N GLU A 18 -19.36 -6.14 -1.49
CA GLU A 18 -19.42 -6.44 -0.06
C GLU A 18 -18.56 -7.66 0.34
N ALA A 19 -18.57 -8.72 -0.46
CA ALA A 19 -17.73 -9.90 -0.20
C ALA A 19 -16.24 -9.57 -0.34
N VAL A 20 -15.87 -8.84 -1.40
CA VAL A 20 -14.49 -8.48 -1.68
C VAL A 20 -13.99 -7.38 -0.72
N LEU A 21 -14.86 -6.50 -0.24
CA LEU A 21 -14.54 -5.49 0.78
C LEU A 21 -14.05 -6.12 2.08
N ARG A 22 -14.52 -7.34 2.41
CA ARG A 22 -14.12 -8.08 3.62
C ARG A 22 -12.79 -8.80 3.48
N ILE A 23 -12.18 -8.85 2.29
CA ILE A 23 -10.82 -9.39 2.13
C ILE A 23 -9.86 -8.46 2.88
N PRO A 24 -9.04 -8.99 3.80
CA PRO A 24 -8.18 -8.14 4.60
C PRO A 24 -6.93 -7.70 3.81
N PRO A 25 -6.39 -6.50 4.11
CA PRO A 25 -5.35 -5.87 3.29
C PRO A 25 -3.95 -6.52 3.42
N ASP A 26 -3.78 -7.44 4.36
CA ASP A 26 -2.60 -8.28 4.56
C ASP A 26 -2.54 -9.50 3.60
N ASP A 27 -3.64 -9.82 2.91
CA ASP A 27 -3.68 -10.84 1.85
C ASP A 27 -4.05 -10.24 0.47
N PRO A 28 -3.13 -9.49 -0.17
CA PRO A 28 -3.37 -8.87 -1.47
C PRO A 28 -3.56 -9.90 -2.59
N ALA A 29 -3.09 -11.14 -2.42
CA ALA A 29 -3.23 -12.20 -3.40
C ALA A 29 -4.70 -12.63 -3.59
N ARG A 30 -5.49 -12.67 -2.51
CA ARG A 30 -6.94 -12.93 -2.61
C ARG A 30 -7.67 -11.84 -3.36
N LEU A 31 -7.34 -10.57 -3.10
CA LEU A 31 -7.94 -9.44 -3.81
C LEU A 31 -7.61 -9.48 -5.32
N LEU A 32 -6.36 -9.83 -5.67
CA LEU A 32 -5.94 -10.01 -7.05
C LEU A 32 -6.68 -11.18 -7.72
N ARG A 33 -6.78 -12.34 -7.06
CA ARG A 33 -7.54 -13.49 -7.58
C ARG A 33 -9.00 -13.12 -7.86
N ALA A 34 -9.63 -12.35 -6.98
CA ALA A 34 -10.98 -11.85 -7.21
C ALA A 34 -11.07 -10.94 -8.46
N ALA A 35 -10.10 -10.05 -8.67
CA ALA A 35 -10.04 -9.22 -9.87
C ALA A 35 -9.84 -10.02 -11.16
N LEU A 36 -9.18 -11.18 -11.09
CA LEU A 36 -8.90 -12.04 -12.24
C LEU A 36 -10.06 -12.96 -12.65
N VAL A 37 -11.13 -13.07 -11.84
CA VAL A 37 -12.31 -13.91 -12.17
C VAL A 37 -12.95 -13.50 -13.49
N CYS A 38 -13.17 -12.19 -13.70
CA CYS A 38 -13.65 -11.66 -14.97
C CYS A 38 -13.39 -10.15 -15.11
N LYS A 39 -13.50 -9.62 -16.34
CA LYS A 39 -13.36 -8.18 -16.65
C LYS A 39 -14.29 -7.27 -15.83
N ARG A 40 -15.45 -7.80 -15.40
CA ARG A 40 -16.43 -7.05 -14.60
C ARG A 40 -15.95 -6.87 -13.16
N TRP A 41 -15.48 -7.94 -12.53
CA TRP A 41 -14.89 -7.89 -11.18
C TRP A 41 -13.61 -7.04 -11.15
N CYS A 42 -12.77 -7.17 -12.19
CA CYS A 42 -11.59 -6.30 -12.35
C CYS A 42 -11.97 -4.81 -12.36
N ARG A 43 -13.01 -4.42 -13.11
CA ARG A 43 -13.51 -3.03 -13.15
C ARG A 43 -14.07 -2.56 -11.81
N LEU A 44 -14.84 -3.41 -11.12
CA LEU A 44 -15.38 -3.13 -9.80
C LEU A 44 -14.25 -2.84 -8.79
N ILE A 45 -13.28 -3.75 -8.68
CA ILE A 45 -12.19 -3.69 -7.70
C ILE A 45 -11.21 -2.55 -8.00
N SER A 46 -10.96 -2.29 -9.29
CA SER A 46 -10.10 -1.18 -9.71
C SER A 46 -10.76 0.20 -9.57
N GLY A 47 -12.08 0.22 -9.33
CA GLY A 47 -12.88 1.44 -9.26
C GLY A 47 -12.53 2.35 -8.07
N ARG A 48 -12.64 3.67 -8.29
CA ARG A 48 -12.38 4.67 -7.23
C ARG A 48 -13.30 4.49 -6.01
N ARG A 49 -14.57 4.14 -6.24
CA ARG A 49 -15.57 3.91 -5.17
C ARG A 49 -15.17 2.74 -4.28
N PHE A 50 -14.84 1.59 -4.87
CA PHE A 50 -14.39 0.41 -4.12
C PHE A 50 -13.12 0.74 -3.31
N ARG A 51 -12.10 1.35 -3.94
CA ARG A 51 -10.85 1.71 -3.25
C ARG A 51 -11.07 2.65 -2.05
N ARG A 52 -12.02 3.59 -2.16
CA ARG A 52 -12.39 4.47 -1.05
C ARG A 52 -13.05 3.68 0.08
N ARG A 53 -14.09 2.90 -0.23
CA ARG A 53 -14.80 2.08 0.75
C ARG A 53 -13.89 1.05 1.41
N TYR A 54 -13.00 0.43 0.66
CA TYR A 54 -12.01 -0.53 1.17
C TYR A 54 -11.08 0.13 2.20
N ARG A 55 -10.61 1.36 1.94
CA ARG A 55 -9.81 2.13 2.91
C ARG A 55 -10.63 2.55 4.14
N GLU A 56 -11.86 3.00 3.94
CA GLU A 56 -12.77 3.41 5.03
C GLU A 56 -13.19 2.23 5.93
N PHE A 57 -13.31 1.03 5.35
CA PHE A 57 -13.65 -0.20 6.05
C PHE A 57 -12.45 -0.74 6.84
N HIS A 58 -11.26 -0.74 6.23
CA HIS A 58 -10.07 -1.31 6.87
C HIS A 58 -9.27 -0.34 7.75
N ARG A 59 -9.49 0.98 7.62
CA ARG A 59 -8.99 2.18 8.37
C ARG A 59 -7.51 2.24 8.75
N THR A 60 -6.93 1.15 9.21
CA THR A 60 -5.51 0.94 9.39
C THR A 60 -4.89 0.66 8.02
N PRO A 61 -4.05 1.55 7.47
CA PRO A 61 -3.27 1.23 6.30
C PRO A 61 -2.50 -0.07 6.58
N PRO A 62 -2.52 -1.07 5.69
CA PRO A 62 -1.65 -2.24 5.86
C PRO A 62 -0.23 -1.71 6.03
N ILE A 63 0.44 -2.18 7.09
CA ILE A 63 1.84 -1.85 7.32
C ILE A 63 2.61 -2.46 6.15
N LEU A 64 2.97 -1.64 5.17
CA LEU A 64 3.60 -2.07 3.92
C LEU A 64 4.97 -2.71 4.17
N GLY A 65 5.60 -2.36 5.29
CA GLY A 65 6.89 -2.87 5.71
C GLY A 65 7.38 -2.22 7.00
N ALA A 66 8.56 -2.63 7.44
CA ALA A 66 9.32 -1.97 8.50
C ALA A 66 10.44 -1.13 7.88
N LEU A 67 10.72 0.02 8.49
CA LEU A 67 11.89 0.83 8.17
C LEU A 67 12.95 0.56 9.23
N LEU A 68 14.14 0.15 8.78
CA LEU A 68 15.27 -0.13 9.65
C LEU A 68 16.38 0.88 9.37
N ASN A 69 16.61 1.78 10.32
CA ASN A 69 17.76 2.68 10.29
C ASN A 69 19.01 1.89 10.67
N GLN A 70 19.98 1.82 9.76
CA GLN A 70 21.25 1.14 9.95
C GLN A 70 22.41 2.11 9.71
N SER A 71 23.57 1.76 10.25
CA SER A 71 24.83 2.46 10.04
C SER A 71 25.95 1.44 9.88
N ASP A 72 26.79 1.64 8.87
CA ASP A 72 28.11 1.00 8.76
C ASP A 72 29.22 2.05 8.98
N ASP A 73 30.48 1.60 8.96
CA ASP A 73 31.65 2.45 9.22
C ASP A 73 31.76 3.64 8.24
N GLU A 74 31.08 3.59 7.09
CA GLU A 74 31.12 4.65 6.07
C GLU A 74 29.80 5.40 5.90
N SER A 75 28.65 4.83 6.29
CA SER A 75 27.33 5.40 5.97
C SER A 75 26.15 5.03 6.87
N PHE A 76 25.24 5.99 7.09
CA PHE A 76 23.86 5.75 7.54
C PHE A 76 22.94 5.45 6.35
N TYR A 77 22.05 4.47 6.51
CA TYR A 77 21.01 4.19 5.50
C TYR A 77 19.74 3.67 6.16
N THR A 78 18.61 3.90 5.49
CA THR A 78 17.34 3.25 5.87
C THR A 78 17.05 2.12 4.91
N ARG A 79 16.85 0.92 5.45
CA ARG A 79 16.36 -0.26 4.71
C ARG A 79 14.86 -0.39 4.89
N PHE A 80 14.12 -0.40 3.79
CA PHE A 80 12.71 -0.77 3.80
C PHE A 80 12.56 -2.29 3.66
N VAL A 81 12.00 -2.94 4.66
CA VAL A 81 11.69 -4.38 4.66
C VAL A 81 10.19 -4.54 4.41
N PRO A 82 9.76 -4.87 3.19
CA PRO A 82 8.35 -5.04 2.89
C PRO A 82 7.76 -6.21 3.71
N LYS A 83 6.58 -6.03 4.29
CA LYS A 83 5.81 -7.10 4.96
C LYS A 83 5.02 -7.95 3.97
N THR A 84 4.83 -7.45 2.75
CA THR A 84 4.13 -8.16 1.68
C THR A 84 5.03 -8.23 0.46
N SER A 85 5.00 -9.35 -0.26
CA SER A 85 5.77 -9.54 -1.49
C SER A 85 5.26 -8.70 -2.68
N PHE A 86 4.16 -7.98 -2.51
CA PHE A 86 3.59 -7.11 -3.54
C PHE A 86 4.05 -5.66 -3.36
N GLY A 87 5.05 -5.26 -4.16
CA GLY A 87 5.03 -3.92 -4.75
C GLY A 87 6.10 -2.92 -4.35
N GLN A 88 7.15 -3.26 -3.59
CA GLN A 88 8.27 -2.33 -3.42
C GLN A 88 9.61 -3.03 -3.59
N PRO A 89 10.53 -2.49 -4.42
CA PRO A 89 11.93 -2.86 -4.35
C PRO A 89 12.42 -2.61 -2.92
N CYS A 90 13.27 -3.49 -2.42
CA CYS A 90 14.15 -3.16 -1.30
C CYS A 90 14.92 -1.90 -1.71
N ALA A 91 14.50 -0.74 -1.23
CA ALA A 91 15.18 0.52 -1.49
C ALA A 91 16.11 0.76 -0.31
N ASP A 92 17.42 0.61 -0.55
CA ASP A 92 18.43 1.13 0.38
C ASP A 92 18.54 2.63 0.12
N LEU A 93 17.92 3.42 1.00
CA LEU A 93 17.97 4.88 0.95
C LEU A 93 19.23 5.35 1.68
N ARG A 94 20.38 5.27 1.01
CA ARG A 94 21.67 5.72 1.55
C ARG A 94 21.65 7.21 1.86
N GLY A 95 22.15 7.59 3.04
CA GLY A 95 22.19 8.97 3.53
C GLY A 95 20.89 9.48 4.12
N TRP A 96 19.84 8.65 4.14
CA TRP A 96 18.50 9.03 4.60
C TRP A 96 18.18 8.22 5.86
N ARG A 97 17.73 8.91 6.91
CA ARG A 97 17.25 8.32 8.17
C ARG A 97 15.74 8.50 8.29
N ALA A 98 14.99 7.41 8.45
CA ALA A 98 13.56 7.51 8.74
C ALA A 98 13.33 8.00 10.17
N LEU A 99 12.50 9.03 10.32
CA LEU A 99 12.14 9.63 11.60
C LEU A 99 10.72 9.22 12.05
N ASP A 100 9.77 9.21 11.11
CA ASP A 100 8.36 8.91 11.40
C ASP A 100 7.67 8.28 10.19
N ALA A 101 6.62 7.49 10.42
CA ALA A 101 5.80 6.88 9.37
C ALA A 101 4.33 6.96 9.75
N ARG A 102 3.56 7.80 9.04
CA ARG A 102 2.12 8.00 9.28
C ARG A 102 1.36 8.10 7.99
N HIS A 103 0.15 7.52 7.97
CA HIS A 103 -0.78 7.62 6.83
C HIS A 103 -0.20 7.13 5.50
N GLY A 104 0.69 6.13 5.54
CA GLY A 104 1.36 5.61 4.35
C GLY A 104 2.48 6.51 3.81
N ARG A 105 2.89 7.55 4.53
CA ARG A 105 4.03 8.41 4.18
C ARG A 105 5.15 8.25 5.21
N VAL A 106 6.38 8.42 4.77
CA VAL A 106 7.58 8.31 5.60
C VAL A 106 8.32 9.64 5.62
N LEU A 107 8.62 10.15 6.81
CA LEU A 107 9.49 11.31 7.00
C LEU A 107 10.94 10.84 7.10
N PHE A 108 11.79 11.36 6.23
CA PHE A 108 13.22 11.14 6.21
C PHE A 108 13.98 12.41 6.58
N HIS A 109 15.16 12.22 7.17
CA HIS A 109 16.16 13.25 7.42
C HIS A 109 17.44 12.86 6.70
N THR A 110 18.00 13.79 5.94
CA THR A 110 19.29 13.59 5.26
C THR A 110 20.41 13.85 6.24
N ILE A 111 21.30 12.86 6.38
CA ILE A 111 22.52 13.01 7.15
C ILE A 111 23.64 13.22 6.14
N PRO A 112 24.31 14.38 6.12
CA PRO A 112 25.37 14.65 5.14
C PRO A 112 26.55 13.68 5.35
N PHE A 113 27.04 13.08 4.27
CA PHE A 113 28.33 12.39 4.25
C PHE A 113 29.41 13.35 3.77
N GLY A 114 30.46 13.51 4.59
CA GLY A 114 31.72 14.15 4.21
C GLY A 114 31.61 15.64 3.83
N LEU A 115 32.13 16.51 4.70
CA LEU A 115 32.51 17.91 4.45
C LEU A 115 31.50 18.86 3.77
N ALA A 116 30.25 18.46 3.52
CA ALA A 116 29.21 19.34 3.00
C ALA A 116 28.51 20.09 4.16
N PRO A 117 28.25 21.41 4.04
CA PRO A 117 27.64 22.19 5.12
C PRO A 117 26.16 21.83 5.26
N TRP A 118 25.85 21.02 6.28
CA TRP A 118 24.65 21.12 7.11
C TRP A 118 23.30 21.16 6.38
N ASP A 119 23.13 20.40 5.30
CA ASP A 119 21.78 20.24 4.74
C ASP A 119 21.01 19.18 5.54
N ASN A 120 20.51 19.58 6.70
CA ASN A 120 19.55 18.84 7.51
C ASN A 120 18.15 18.94 6.88
N SER A 121 18.04 18.56 5.61
CA SER A 121 16.79 18.62 4.87
C SER A 121 15.88 17.46 5.27
N LEU A 122 14.61 17.80 5.52
CA LEU A 122 13.55 16.84 5.82
C LEU A 122 12.77 16.54 4.54
N PHE A 123 12.61 15.26 4.21
CA PHE A 123 11.90 14.80 3.03
C PHE A 123 10.71 13.92 3.41
N VAL A 124 9.56 14.18 2.81
CA VAL A 124 8.40 13.28 2.95
C VAL A 124 8.33 12.41 1.71
N TRP A 125 8.47 11.10 1.91
CA TRP A 125 8.33 10.11 0.85
C TRP A 125 6.94 9.50 0.87
N ASP A 126 6.32 9.42 -0.31
CA ASP A 126 5.10 8.66 -0.53
C ASP A 126 5.44 7.41 -1.36
N PRO A 127 5.44 6.21 -0.77
CA PRO A 127 5.65 4.94 -1.48
C PRO A 127 4.58 4.65 -2.54
N HIS A 128 3.47 5.41 -2.59
CA HIS A 128 2.42 5.29 -3.59
C HIS A 128 2.58 6.25 -4.79
N HIS A 129 3.51 7.20 -4.75
CA HIS A 129 3.77 8.10 -5.87
C HIS A 129 4.86 7.50 -6.76
N ARG A 130 4.42 6.94 -7.89
CA ARG A 130 5.28 6.59 -9.02
C ARG A 130 5.39 7.76 -9.98
#